data_AF-A0A8S3K2H3-F1
#
_entry.id   AF-A0A8S3K2H3-F1
#
_cell.length_a   1.000
_cell.length_b   1.000
_cell.length_c   1.000
_cell.angle_alpha   90.00
_cell.angle_beta   90.00
_cell.angle_gamma   90.00
#
_symmetry.space_group_name_H-M   'P 1'
#
loop_
_entity.id
_entity.type
_entity.pdbx_description
1 polymer ?
#
loop_
_entity_poly.entity_id
_entity_poly.type
_entity_poly.pdbx_seq_one_letter_code
_entity_poly.pdbx_strand_id
1 'polypeptide(L)'
;LKTLVLDILHFTALLIEHSYSRHIYNSTEYLIMLLQSSDLHIVLGVLSLLYILSKHSSFITRLQVDRKQAFVDRLIFLADTWGGRENGFDLARCCSVRNPSVSI
;
A
#
# COMPACT_ATOMS: atom_id res chain seq x y z
N LEU A 1 -6.39 -11.79 -10.75
CA LEU A 1 -6.31 -11.68 -9.28
C LEU A 1 -5.75 -10.33 -8.81
N LYS A 2 -4.61 -9.85 -9.36
CA LYS A 2 -4.05 -8.51 -9.05
C LYS A 2 -5.08 -7.37 -9.15
N THR A 3 -5.80 -7.26 -10.27
CA THR A 3 -6.80 -6.20 -10.49
C THR A 3 -7.87 -6.23 -9.40
N LEU A 4 -8.38 -7.41 -9.05
CA LEU A 4 -9.36 -7.58 -7.97
C LEU A 4 -8.82 -7.08 -6.62
N VAL A 5 -7.55 -7.36 -6.28
CA VAL A 5 -6.94 -6.86 -5.05
C VAL A 5 -6.87 -5.33 -5.06
N LEU A 6 -6.47 -4.73 -6.18
CA LEU A 6 -6.42 -3.28 -6.32
C LEU A 6 -7.82 -2.65 -6.26
N ASP A 7 -8.82 -3.28 -6.87
CA ASP A 7 -10.21 -2.83 -6.83
C ASP A 7 -10.77 -2.90 -5.40
N ILE A 8 -10.46 -3.96 -4.65
CA ILE A 8 -10.82 -4.10 -3.24
C ILE A 8 -10.14 -3.01 -2.40
N LEU A 9 -8.84 -2.77 -2.60
CA LEU A 9 -8.11 -1.71 -1.88
C LEU A 9 -8.70 -0.32 -2.16
N HIS A 10 -9.04 -0.05 -3.42
CA HIS A 10 -9.64 1.21 -3.84
C HIS A 10 -11.06 1.38 -3.27
N PHE A 11 -11.90 0.34 -3.36
CA PHE A 11 -13.22 0.34 -2.74
C PHE A 11 -13.13 0.56 -1.23
N THR A 12 -12.18 -0.10 -0.57
CA THR A 12 -11.94 0.04 0.88
C THR A 12 -11.55 1.47 1.24
N ALA A 13 -10.69 2.11 0.43
CA ALA A 13 -10.31 3.50 0.60
C ALA A 13 -11.52 4.43 0.51
N LEU A 14 -12.36 4.29 -0.53
CA LEU A 14 -13.59 5.06 -0.70
C LEU A 14 -14.57 4.84 0.46
N LEU A 15 -14.70 3.60 0.93
CA LEU A 15 -15.55 3.26 2.06
C LEU A 15 -15.07 3.95 3.33
N ILE A 16 -13.76 3.96 3.61
CA ILE A 16 -13.20 4.63 4.79
C ILE A 16 -13.32 6.16 4.69
N GLU A 17 -13.12 6.72 3.50
CA GLU A 17 -13.21 8.15 3.24
C GLU A 17 -14.63 8.69 3.45
N HIS A 18 -15.64 7.94 2.98
CA HIS A 18 -17.03 8.38 2.97
C HIS A 18 -17.94 7.77 4.05
N SER A 19 -17.47 6.80 4.84
CA SER A 19 -18.29 6.17 5.89
C SER A 19 -17.98 6.70 7.30
N TYR A 20 -19.01 6.80 8.13
CA TYR A 20 -18.85 7.05 9.57
C TYR A 20 -18.34 5.83 10.35
N SER A 21 -18.58 4.62 9.84
CA SER A 21 -18.21 3.34 10.49
C SER A 21 -16.74 2.92 10.30
N ARG A 22 -15.82 3.90 10.32
CA ARG A 22 -14.37 3.71 10.13
C ARG A 22 -13.72 2.73 11.13
N HIS A 23 -14.37 2.50 12.27
CA HIS A 23 -13.92 1.59 13.32
C HIS A 23 -14.17 0.10 13.01
N ILE A 24 -14.93 -0.22 11.95
CA ILE A 24 -15.25 -1.60 11.55
C ILE A 24 -14.08 -2.24 10.77
N TYR A 25 -13.08 -1.45 10.35
CA TYR A 25 -11.94 -1.99 9.62
C TYR A 25 -11.06 -2.88 10.52
N ASN A 26 -11.32 -4.18 10.49
CA ASN A 26 -10.63 -5.21 11.28
C ASN A 26 -9.60 -6.02 10.46
N SER A 27 -9.43 -5.68 9.18
CA SER A 27 -8.61 -6.43 8.22
C SER A 27 -7.16 -5.95 8.15
N THR A 28 -6.64 -5.39 9.25
CA THR A 28 -5.34 -4.71 9.32
C THR A 28 -4.15 -5.65 9.09
N GLU A 29 -4.32 -6.91 9.47
CA GLU A 29 -3.33 -7.98 9.28
C GLU A 29 -3.07 -8.27 7.79
N TYR A 30 -4.11 -8.22 6.97
CA TYR A 30 -3.98 -8.41 5.52
C TYR A 30 -3.22 -7.26 4.85
N LEU A 31 -3.25 -6.04 5.40
CA LEU A 31 -2.46 -4.94 4.86
C LEU A 31 -0.96 -5.15 5.07
N ILE A 32 -0.55 -5.70 6.22
CA ILE A 32 0.86 -6.05 6.48
C ILE A 32 1.31 -7.13 5.50
N MET A 33 0.48 -8.15 5.29
CA MET A 33 0.76 -9.21 4.31
C MET A 33 0.86 -8.67 2.88
N LEU A 34 -0.03 -7.75 2.49
CA LEU A 34 0.00 -7.14 1.16
C LEU A 34 1.21 -6.21 0.97
N LEU A 35 1.71 -5.54 2.03
CA LEU A 35 2.99 -4.81 1.99
C LEU A 35 4.20 -5.74 1.76
N GLN A 36 4.05 -7.04 2.00
CA GLN A 36 5.07 -8.04 1.68
C GLN A 36 5.08 -8.46 0.21
N SER A 37 4.13 -7.98 -0.61
CA SER A 37 4.06 -8.27 -2.03
C SER A 37 5.30 -7.75 -2.78
N SER A 38 5.72 -8.50 -3.81
CA SER A 38 6.74 -8.08 -4.79
C SER A 38 6.18 -7.17 -5.89
N ASP A 39 4.87 -6.90 -5.90
CA ASP A 39 4.23 -6.02 -6.87
C ASP A 39 4.08 -4.60 -6.32
N LEU A 40 4.81 -3.65 -6.93
CA LEU A 40 4.81 -2.25 -6.52
C LEU A 40 3.42 -1.61 -6.56
N HIS A 41 2.52 -2.03 -7.46
CA HIS A 41 1.18 -1.47 -7.52
C HIS A 41 0.34 -1.89 -6.33
N ILE A 42 0.51 -3.13 -5.85
CA ILE A 42 -0.18 -3.62 -4.64
C ILE A 42 0.35 -2.88 -3.42
N VAL A 43 1.68 -2.78 -3.29
CA VAL A 43 2.32 -2.02 -2.20
C VAL A 43 1.85 -0.57 -2.19
N LEU A 44 1.84 0.10 -3.36
CA LEU A 44 1.35 1.46 -3.50
C LEU A 44 -0.12 1.59 -3.09
N GLY A 45 -0.99 0.67 -3.53
CA GLY A 45 -2.41 0.67 -3.15
C GLY A 45 -2.62 0.55 -1.64
N VAL A 46 -1.83 -0.28 -0.97
CA VAL A 46 -1.86 -0.40 0.49
C VAL A 46 -1.35 0.87 1.17
N LEU A 47 -0.26 1.47 0.67
CA LEU A 47 0.27 2.74 1.20
C LEU A 47 -0.75 3.88 1.06
N SER A 48 -1.44 3.98 -0.09
CA SER A 48 -2.51 4.96 -0.30
C SER A 48 -3.66 4.76 0.68
N LEU A 49 -4.06 3.51 0.93
CA LEU A 49 -5.09 3.19 1.91
C LEU A 49 -4.65 3.56 3.34
N LEU A 50 -3.41 3.22 3.73
CA LEU A 50 -2.83 3.60 5.02
C LEU A 50 -2.77 5.12 5.20
N TYR A 51 -2.48 5.86 4.13
CA TYR A 51 -2.48 7.32 4.15
C TYR A 51 -3.87 7.91 4.38
N ILE A 52 -4.91 7.39 3.72
CA ILE A 52 -6.30 7.82 3.95
C ILE A 52 -6.73 7.46 5.38
N LEU A 53 -6.39 6.26 5.84
CA LEU A 53 -6.64 5.81 7.21
C LEU A 53 -5.98 6.70 8.26
N SER A 54 -4.75 7.16 8.03
CA SER A 54 -4.04 8.02 8.99
C SER A 54 -4.63 9.44 9.05
N LYS A 55 -5.15 9.95 7.93
CA LYS A 55 -5.82 11.26 7.86
C LYS A 55 -7.21 11.27 8.48
N HIS A 56 -8.00 10.24 8.17
CA HIS A 56 -9.44 10.25 8.47
C HIS A 56 -9.80 9.40 9.67
N SER A 57 -8.93 8.55 10.18
CA SER A 57 -9.26 7.66 11.29
C SER A 57 -8.19 7.76 12.37
N SER A 58 -8.61 7.72 13.64
CA SER A 58 -7.72 7.39 14.78
C SER A 58 -7.25 5.92 14.71
N PHE A 59 -7.16 5.35 13.52
CA PHE A 59 -6.86 3.96 13.22
C PHE A 59 -5.46 3.60 13.68
N ILE A 60 -4.46 4.42 13.31
CA ILE A 60 -3.06 4.23 13.71
C ILE A 60 -2.90 4.29 15.24
N THR A 61 -3.69 5.12 15.93
CA THR A 61 -3.67 5.23 17.39
C THR A 61 -4.40 4.09 18.10
N ARG A 62 -5.33 3.40 17.42
CA ARG A 62 -6.10 2.27 17.98
C ARG A 62 -5.50 0.90 17.65
N LEU A 63 -4.53 0.86 16.74
CA LEU A 63 -3.77 -0.35 16.42
C LEU A 63 -3.03 -0.84 17.66
N GLN A 64 -3.09 -2.15 17.89
CA GLN A 64 -2.25 -2.80 18.90
C GLN A 64 -0.78 -2.46 18.65
N VAL A 65 -0.02 -2.27 19.73
CA VAL A 65 1.38 -1.84 19.67
C VAL A 65 2.21 -2.76 18.78
N ASP A 66 2.04 -4.08 18.91
CA ASP A 66 2.77 -5.08 18.11
C ASP A 66 2.49 -4.94 16.61
N ARG A 67 1.21 -4.74 16.24
CA ARG A 67 0.81 -4.55 14.84
C ARG A 67 1.34 -3.24 14.27
N LYS A 68 1.30 -2.17 15.08
CA LYS A 68 1.86 -0.88 14.71
C LYS A 68 3.36 -1.01 14.45
N GLN A 69 4.09 -1.72 15.32
CA GLN A 69 5.51 -1.96 15.14
C GLN A 69 5.79 -2.75 13.86
N ALA A 70 5.03 -3.80 13.58
CA ALA A 70 5.16 -4.58 12.34
C ALA A 70 4.95 -3.74 11.06
N PHE A 71 4.00 -2.79 11.06
CA PHE A 71 3.87 -1.83 9.97
C PHE A 71 5.09 -0.93 9.84
N VAL A 72 5.60 -0.39 10.94
CA VAL A 72 6.76 0.50 10.95
C VAL A 72 8.00 -0.23 10.44
N ASP A 73 8.29 -1.44 10.94
CA ASP A 73 9.43 -2.25 10.50
C ASP A 73 9.35 -2.55 9.02
N ARG A 74 8.15 -2.87 8.50
CA ARG A 74 7.97 -3.12 7.07
C ARG A 74 8.15 -1.85 6.23
N LEU A 75 7.67 -0.70 6.70
CA LEU A 75 7.83 0.57 6.02
C LEU A 75 9.30 1.01 5.98
N ILE A 76 10.04 0.83 7.07
CA ILE A 76 11.49 1.07 7.13
C ILE A 76 12.22 0.17 6.14
N PHE A 77 11.93 -1.13 6.16
CA PHE A 77 12.50 -2.08 5.21
C PHE A 77 12.21 -1.68 3.75
N LEU A 78 10.99 -1.25 3.45
CA LEU A 78 10.64 -0.76 2.11
C LEU A 78 11.40 0.50 1.73
N ALA A 79 11.62 1.42 2.67
CA ALA A 79 12.39 2.63 2.44
C ALA A 79 13.88 2.31 2.18
N ASP A 80 14.47 1.42 3.00
CA ASP A 80 15.87 1.01 2.89
C ASP A 80 16.14 0.25 1.59
N THR A 81 15.18 -0.53 1.13
CA THR A 81 15.30 -1.36 -0.08
C THR A 81 14.72 -0.72 -1.34
N TRP A 82 14.23 0.52 -1.23
CA TRP A 82 13.59 1.22 -2.33
C TRP A 82 14.60 1.46 -3.47
N GLY A 83 14.30 0.97 -4.67
CA GLY A 83 15.16 1.12 -5.85
C GLY A 83 16.24 0.05 -6.01
N GLY A 84 16.27 -0.99 -5.17
CA GLY A 84 17.12 -2.18 -5.38
C GLY A 84 16.55 -3.13 -6.44
N ARG A 85 17.42 -3.68 -7.30
CA ARG A 85 17.05 -4.69 -8.32
C ARG A 85 16.53 -6.01 -7.72
N GLU A 86 16.97 -6.33 -6.51
CA GLU A 86 16.75 -7.62 -5.84
C GLU A 86 15.28 -7.86 -5.42
N ASN A 87 14.52 -6.78 -5.14
CA ASN A 87 13.18 -6.87 -4.54
C ASN A 87 12.03 -6.61 -5.51
N GLY A 88 12.29 -6.55 -6.82
CA GLY A 88 11.25 -6.32 -7.84
C GLY A 88 10.80 -4.86 -7.99
N PHE A 89 11.45 -3.92 -7.28
CA PHE A 89 11.18 -2.47 -7.32
C PHE A 89 12.19 -1.72 -8.19
N ASP A 90 12.64 -2.32 -9.30
CA ASP A 90 13.58 -1.66 -10.21
C ASP A 90 12.93 -0.40 -10.82
N LEU A 91 13.36 0.77 -10.33
CA LEU A 91 12.89 2.07 -10.77
C LEU A 91 13.18 2.28 -12.26
N ALA A 92 14.28 1.73 -12.78
CA ALA A 92 14.62 1.83 -14.19
C ALA A 92 13.57 1.12 -15.06
N ARG A 93 13.05 -0.02 -14.59
CA ARG A 93 11.96 -0.74 -15.27
C ARG A 93 10.65 0.05 -15.24
N CYS A 94 10.34 0.73 -14.13
CA CYS A 94 9.14 1.56 -14.03
C CYS A 94 9.16 2.77 -15.00
N CYS A 95 10.33 3.38 -15.21
CA CYS A 95 10.48 4.49 -16.14
C CYS A 95 10.43 4.07 -17.62
N SER A 96 10.69 2.80 -17.94
CA SER A 96 10.70 2.30 -19.33
C SER A 96 9.32 2.23 -19.97
N VAL A 97 8.24 2.28 -19.19
CA VAL A 97 6.85 2.14 -19.68
C VAL A 97 6.29 3.45 -20.25
N ARG A 98 7.02 4.57 -20.16
CA ARG A 98 6.58 5.87 -20.70
C ARG A 98 7.43 6.32 -21.88
N ASN A 99 7.30 5.63 -23.00
CA ASN A 99 7.53 6.18 -24.34
C ASN A 99 6.69 5.41 -25.37
N PRO A 100 5.40 5.74 -25.55
CA PRO A 100 4.74 5.45 -26.81
C PRO A 100 5.39 6.34 -27.88
N SER A 101 6.32 5.75 -28.63
CA SER A 101 6.67 6.12 -30.01
C SER A 101 6.72 7.61 -30.36
N VAL A 102 7.92 8.19 -30.36
CA VAL A 102 8.28 9.17 -31.40
C VAL A 102 9.24 8.46 -32.34
N SER A 103 8.69 7.89 -33.40
CA SER A 103 9.40 7.57 -34.63
C SER A 103 8.74 8.39 -35.72
N ILE A 104 9.35 9.54 -36.04
CA ILE A 104 9.26 10.21 -37.34
C ILE A 104 10.68 10.21 -37.87
#